data_AF-A0A3M1U155-F1
#
_entry.id   AF-A0A3M1U155-F1
#
_cell.length_a   1.000
_cell.length_b   1.000
_cell.length_c   1.000
_cell.angle_alpha   90.00
_cell.angle_beta   90.00
_cell.angle_gamma   90.00
#
_symmetry.space_group_name_H-M   'P 1'
#
loop_
_entity.id
_entity.type
_entity.pdbx_description
1 polymer ?
#
loop_
_entity_poly.entity_id
_entity_poly.type
_entity_poly.pdbx_seq_one_letter_code
_entity_poly.pdbx_strand_id
1 'polypeptide(L)'
;MKRLLTYRDHEHVDFAHGLFLLNILVQSVAWGAGCWFLWNWIRPDIAQAQISNPIWVVLLWFAVIHLVLGLFEYLFHRYVLHSVFWMPLKPMRDKHTAHHSLTHVRELAHKLDEKGDAEVRNKYPIVEPEQIEHSAFPPYALVGFLLFFSLFFVPLQLLLPGAPILLAGTLAVIFSYSLYEIKHAVEHNDYESFWKPRIEKSRFFRAWYGFHLMHHSRIGVNQAIGGVFALPIWDWAFGTCFIPEELPLPGARVSPESQVPPKPRWPISALDKVVESLENRIKEKRKQAALRKRASTLSEAQD
;
A
#
# COMPACT_ATOMS: atom_id res chain seq x y z
N MET A 1 -15.60 -13.59 18.71
CA MET A 1 -15.37 -12.15 18.41
C MET A 1 -14.08 -11.86 17.66
N LYS A 2 -12.91 -12.44 17.99
CA LYS A 2 -11.65 -12.21 17.22
C LYS A 2 -11.75 -12.55 15.72
N ARG A 3 -12.46 -13.64 15.34
CA ARG A 3 -12.68 -14.05 13.94
C ARG A 3 -13.54 -13.08 13.09
N LEU A 4 -14.35 -12.24 13.73
CA LEU A 4 -15.21 -11.27 13.01
C LEU A 4 -14.48 -9.96 12.68
N LEU A 5 -13.29 -9.75 13.26
CA LEU A 5 -12.51 -8.52 13.13
C LEU A 5 -11.35 -8.65 12.15
N THR A 6 -11.20 -9.79 11.49
CA THR A 6 -10.19 -9.99 10.46
C THR A 6 -10.85 -10.73 9.33
N TYR A 7 -10.90 -10.14 8.14
CA TYR A 7 -11.35 -10.80 6.89
C TYR A 7 -10.31 -11.80 6.40
N ARG A 8 -9.88 -12.65 7.34
CA ARG A 8 -8.75 -13.56 7.30
C ARG A 8 -9.29 -14.88 7.80
N ASP A 9 -9.23 -15.89 6.95
CA ASP A 9 -9.38 -17.23 7.44
C ASP A 9 -8.04 -17.64 8.06
N HIS A 10 -8.05 -18.09 9.31
CA HIS A 10 -6.84 -18.56 9.99
C HIS A 10 -6.67 -20.07 9.83
N GLU A 11 -7.71 -20.77 9.37
CA GLU A 11 -7.72 -22.22 9.11
C GLU A 11 -7.36 -22.52 7.65
N HIS A 12 -7.72 -21.61 6.73
CA HIS A 12 -7.32 -21.63 5.32
C HIS A 12 -6.50 -20.39 5.06
N VAL A 13 -5.26 -20.50 4.57
CA VAL A 13 -4.41 -19.33 4.29
C VAL A 13 -4.93 -18.62 3.01
N ASP A 14 -6.10 -18.01 3.13
CA ASP A 14 -6.80 -17.35 2.04
C ASP A 14 -7.40 -16.02 2.50
N PHE A 15 -7.40 -15.06 1.56
CA PHE A 15 -8.12 -13.81 1.74
C PHE A 15 -9.63 -14.07 1.69
N ALA A 16 -10.35 -13.80 2.79
CA ALA A 16 -11.77 -14.09 2.90
C ALA A 16 -12.61 -13.01 2.19
N HIS A 17 -12.60 -13.03 0.86
CA HIS A 17 -13.24 -12.02 -0.01
C HIS A 17 -14.69 -11.72 0.37
N GLY A 18 -15.50 -12.75 0.64
CA GLY A 18 -16.90 -12.56 1.01
C GLY A 18 -17.08 -11.80 2.32
N LEU A 19 -16.30 -12.15 3.34
CA LEU A 19 -16.34 -11.44 4.62
C LEU A 19 -15.80 -10.01 4.44
N PHE A 20 -14.73 -9.82 3.65
CA PHE A 20 -14.19 -8.49 3.34
C PHE A 20 -15.24 -7.60 2.69
N LEU A 21 -15.94 -8.09 1.66
CA LEU A 21 -17.00 -7.32 1.00
C LEU A 21 -18.15 -6.98 1.96
N LEU A 22 -18.54 -7.92 2.82
CA LEU A 22 -19.55 -7.67 3.85
C LEU A 22 -19.11 -6.54 4.80
N ASN A 23 -17.84 -6.51 5.20
CA ASN A 23 -17.30 -5.41 6.01
C ASN A 23 -17.43 -4.06 5.35
N ILE A 24 -16.96 -3.99 4.10
CA ILE A 24 -16.94 -2.76 3.32
C ILE A 24 -18.36 -2.26 3.18
N LEU A 25 -19.30 -3.16 2.88
CA LEU A 25 -20.71 -2.83 2.77
C LEU A 25 -21.26 -2.26 4.08
N VAL A 26 -21.06 -2.95 5.21
CA VAL A 26 -21.55 -2.49 6.53
C VAL A 26 -20.99 -1.12 6.90
N GLN A 27 -19.67 -0.94 6.76
CA GLN A 27 -19.03 0.34 7.06
C GLN A 27 -19.47 1.46 6.11
N SER A 28 -19.60 1.17 4.82
CA SER A 28 -20.02 2.15 3.81
C SER A 28 -21.45 2.60 4.01
N VAL A 29 -22.37 1.66 4.33
CA VAL A 29 -23.77 1.98 4.62
C VAL A 29 -23.88 2.79 5.91
N ALA A 30 -23.21 2.37 6.99
CA ALA A 30 -23.22 3.09 8.25
C ALA A 30 -22.64 4.51 8.11
N TRP A 31 -21.52 4.65 7.40
CA TRP A 31 -20.89 5.93 7.12
C TRP A 31 -21.78 6.83 6.26
N GLY A 32 -22.32 6.30 5.16
CA GLY A 32 -23.18 7.03 4.24
C GLY A 32 -24.46 7.51 4.92
N ALA A 33 -25.11 6.65 5.71
CA ALA A 33 -26.30 7.02 6.49
C ALA A 33 -25.97 8.11 7.52
N GLY A 34 -24.87 7.94 8.28
CA GLY A 34 -24.44 8.94 9.26
C GLY A 34 -24.15 10.30 8.62
N CYS A 35 -23.44 10.32 7.50
CA CYS A 35 -23.18 11.54 6.73
C CYS A 35 -24.49 12.16 6.21
N TRP A 36 -25.38 11.35 5.66
CA TRP A 36 -26.67 11.82 5.14
C TRP A 36 -27.49 12.52 6.22
N PHE A 37 -27.69 11.88 7.38
CA PHE A 37 -28.44 12.47 8.48
C PHE A 37 -27.78 13.74 9.04
N LEU A 38 -26.46 13.72 9.18
CA LEU A 38 -25.70 14.89 9.67
C LEU A 38 -25.85 16.09 8.72
N TRP A 39 -25.60 15.89 7.42
CA TRP A 39 -25.67 16.97 6.44
C TRP A 39 -27.11 17.42 6.20
N ASN A 40 -28.07 16.52 6.19
CA ASN A 40 -29.48 16.89 6.07
C ASN A 40 -29.96 17.74 7.27
N TRP A 41 -29.37 17.54 8.45
CA TRP A 41 -29.70 18.34 9.64
C TRP A 41 -29.04 19.73 9.62
N ILE A 42 -27.75 19.82 9.25
CA ILE A 42 -26.98 21.07 9.36
C ILE A 42 -27.08 21.93 8.09
N ARG A 43 -27.03 21.31 6.91
CA ARG A 43 -27.01 21.93 5.58
C ARG A 43 -27.75 21.06 4.55
N PRO A 44 -29.10 21.05 4.58
CA PRO A 44 -29.91 20.21 3.68
C PRO A 44 -29.67 20.52 2.20
N ASP A 45 -29.25 21.75 1.86
CA ASP A 45 -28.82 22.13 0.52
C ASP A 45 -27.62 21.31 0.03
N ILE A 46 -26.62 21.09 0.89
CA ILE A 46 -25.45 20.26 0.58
C ILE A 46 -25.83 18.79 0.46
N ALA A 47 -26.69 18.30 1.36
CA ALA A 47 -27.19 16.91 1.30
C ALA A 47 -27.93 16.66 -0.03
N GLN A 48 -28.81 17.58 -0.41
CA GLN A 48 -29.55 17.50 -1.66
C GLN A 48 -28.62 17.53 -2.88
N ALA A 49 -27.61 18.39 -2.88
CA ALA A 49 -26.63 18.48 -3.96
C ALA A 49 -25.91 17.14 -4.22
N GLN A 50 -25.74 16.29 -3.20
CA GLN A 50 -25.10 14.98 -3.39
C GLN A 50 -25.90 14.05 -4.30
N ILE A 51 -27.23 14.15 -4.29
CA ILE A 51 -28.13 13.21 -4.98
C ILE A 51 -28.86 13.85 -6.17
N SER A 52 -28.91 15.19 -6.26
CA SER A 52 -29.59 15.90 -7.35
C SER A 52 -28.71 16.10 -8.58
N ASN A 53 -27.40 15.92 -8.45
CA ASN A 53 -26.49 16.03 -9.58
C ASN A 53 -26.66 14.87 -10.58
N PRO A 54 -26.54 15.12 -11.89
CA PRO A 54 -26.47 14.05 -12.87
C PRO A 54 -25.34 13.07 -12.55
N ILE A 55 -25.58 11.77 -12.77
CA ILE A 55 -24.61 10.72 -12.41
C ILE A 55 -23.23 10.94 -13.02
N TRP A 56 -23.13 11.48 -14.24
CA TRP A 56 -21.84 11.75 -14.89
C TRP A 56 -21.01 12.82 -14.16
N VAL A 57 -21.65 13.77 -13.47
CA VAL A 57 -20.96 14.77 -12.64
C VAL A 57 -20.33 14.10 -11.43
N VAL A 58 -21.07 13.17 -10.80
CA VAL A 58 -20.56 12.36 -9.69
C VAL A 58 -19.37 11.52 -10.15
N LEU A 59 -19.47 10.87 -11.31
CA LEU A 59 -18.39 10.05 -11.89
C LEU A 59 -17.15 10.89 -12.24
N LEU A 60 -17.33 12.12 -12.73
CA LEU A 60 -16.21 13.02 -13.02
C LEU A 60 -15.47 13.41 -11.73
N TRP A 61 -16.19 13.84 -10.70
CA TRP A 61 -15.59 14.14 -9.39
C TRP A 61 -14.94 12.90 -8.76
N PHE A 62 -15.58 11.74 -8.89
CA PHE A 62 -15.02 10.47 -8.44
C PHE A 62 -13.69 10.20 -9.13
N ALA A 63 -13.61 10.33 -10.46
CA ALA A 63 -12.38 10.08 -11.21
C ALA A 63 -11.25 11.07 -10.84
N VAL A 64 -11.57 12.36 -10.67
CA VAL A 64 -10.61 13.38 -10.24
C VAL A 64 -10.09 13.07 -8.83
N ILE A 65 -10.98 12.77 -7.89
CA ILE A 65 -10.58 12.42 -6.52
C ILE A 65 -9.79 11.11 -6.51
N HIS A 66 -10.18 10.10 -7.30
CA HIS A 66 -9.47 8.82 -7.41
C HIS A 66 -8.04 8.99 -7.95
N LEU A 67 -7.83 9.90 -8.90
CA LEU A 67 -6.49 10.26 -9.38
C LEU A 67 -5.61 10.83 -8.25
N VAL A 68 -6.18 11.71 -7.43
CA VAL A 68 -5.49 12.29 -6.25
C VAL A 68 -5.25 11.22 -5.17
N LEU A 69 -6.21 10.32 -4.94
CA LEU A 69 -6.04 9.20 -4.02
C LEU A 69 -4.94 8.23 -4.49
N GLY A 70 -4.80 8.00 -5.78
CA GLY A 70 -3.66 7.25 -6.33
C GLY A 70 -2.32 7.92 -6.05
N LEU A 71 -2.24 9.26 -6.06
CA LEU A 71 -1.02 9.99 -5.70
C LEU A 71 -0.74 9.86 -4.21
N PHE A 72 -1.79 10.01 -3.40
CA PHE A 72 -1.72 9.79 -1.97
C PHE A 72 -1.20 8.39 -1.67
N GLU A 73 -1.75 7.35 -2.30
CA GLU A 73 -1.32 5.96 -2.11
C GLU A 73 0.16 5.80 -2.43
N TYR A 74 0.62 6.32 -3.58
CA TYR A 74 2.02 6.30 -3.99
C TYR A 74 2.95 6.91 -2.92
N LEU A 75 2.62 8.12 -2.45
CA LEU A 75 3.42 8.83 -1.44
C LEU A 75 3.31 8.20 -0.06
N PHE A 76 2.13 7.74 0.32
CA PHE A 76 1.86 7.07 1.58
C PHE A 76 2.65 5.76 1.65
N HIS A 77 2.62 4.95 0.60
CA HIS A 77 3.37 3.71 0.55
C HIS A 77 4.88 3.98 0.64
N ARG A 78 5.40 4.92 -0.16
CA ARG A 78 6.84 5.23 -0.20
C ARG A 78 7.38 5.89 1.08
N TYR A 79 6.64 6.84 1.66
CA TYR A 79 7.17 7.72 2.71
C TYR A 79 6.53 7.53 4.08
N VAL A 80 5.42 6.80 4.17
CA VAL A 80 4.81 6.44 5.46
C VAL A 80 5.04 4.97 5.75
N LEU A 81 4.72 4.08 4.82
CA LEU A 81 4.81 2.64 5.08
C LEU A 81 6.26 2.13 5.02
N HIS A 82 7.11 2.76 4.21
CA HIS A 82 8.53 2.39 4.05
C HIS A 82 9.52 3.31 4.74
N SER A 83 9.06 4.38 5.40
CA SER A 83 9.96 5.33 6.07
C SER A 83 9.51 5.67 7.49
N VAL A 84 10.46 6.09 8.32
CA VAL A 84 10.24 6.40 9.74
C VAL A 84 9.79 7.85 10.01
N PHE A 85 9.36 8.59 8.99
CA PHE A 85 9.17 10.04 9.10
C PHE A 85 8.12 10.47 10.14
N TRP A 86 7.06 9.68 10.36
CA TRP A 86 5.96 10.09 11.26
C TRP A 86 5.65 9.06 12.37
N MET A 87 5.95 9.42 13.61
CA MET A 87 5.84 8.54 14.79
C MET A 87 4.42 7.99 15.08
N PRO A 88 3.33 8.77 14.99
CA PRO A 88 1.96 8.25 15.08
C PRO A 88 1.64 7.13 14.08
N LEU A 89 2.30 7.10 12.91
CA LEU A 89 2.10 6.10 11.87
C LEU A 89 3.12 4.95 11.93
N LYS A 90 3.98 4.94 12.96
CA LYS A 90 4.93 3.85 13.21
C LYS A 90 4.29 2.46 13.20
N PRO A 91 3.11 2.22 13.82
CA PRO A 91 2.49 0.90 13.79
C PRO A 91 2.15 0.41 12.38
N MET A 92 1.76 1.32 11.48
CA MET A 92 1.48 0.97 10.08
C MET A 92 2.76 0.58 9.34
N ARG A 93 3.82 1.38 9.51
CA ARG A 93 5.15 1.05 8.98
C ARG A 93 5.67 -0.29 9.50
N ASP A 94 5.58 -0.53 10.80
CA ASP A 94 6.08 -1.76 11.42
C ASP A 94 5.34 -2.98 10.87
N LYS A 95 4.01 -2.89 10.74
CA LYS A 95 3.20 -3.95 10.12
C LYS A 95 3.55 -4.17 8.66
N HIS A 96 3.74 -3.10 7.89
CA HIS A 96 4.12 -3.19 6.48
C HIS A 96 5.53 -3.74 6.27
N THR A 97 6.48 -3.33 7.10
CA THR A 97 7.85 -3.86 7.08
C THR A 97 7.86 -5.34 7.47
N ALA A 98 7.03 -5.74 8.44
CA ALA A 98 6.85 -7.14 8.80
C ALA A 98 6.32 -7.95 7.60
N HIS A 99 5.30 -7.44 6.89
CA HIS A 99 4.81 -8.05 5.64
C HIS A 99 5.93 -8.28 4.64
N HIS A 100 6.69 -7.24 4.31
CA HIS A 100 7.87 -7.32 3.41
C HIS A 100 8.94 -8.30 3.90
N SER A 101 9.14 -8.41 5.22
CA SER A 101 10.10 -9.36 5.78
C SER A 101 9.65 -10.82 5.62
N LEU A 102 8.35 -11.07 5.73
CA LEU A 102 7.74 -12.40 5.62
C LEU A 102 7.51 -12.82 4.16
N THR A 103 7.44 -11.86 3.24
CA THR A 103 7.21 -12.08 1.80
C THR A 103 8.40 -11.65 0.92
N HIS A 104 9.59 -11.56 1.51
CA HIS A 104 10.78 -11.04 0.84
C HIS A 104 11.18 -11.83 -0.42
N VAL A 105 11.71 -11.09 -1.39
CA VAL A 105 12.36 -11.64 -2.58
C VAL A 105 13.77 -11.10 -2.63
N ARG A 106 14.78 -11.96 -2.64
CA ARG A 106 16.19 -11.53 -2.62
C ARG A 106 17.08 -12.47 -3.39
N GLU A 107 18.03 -11.89 -4.10
CA GLU A 107 19.17 -12.59 -4.68
C GLU A 107 20.15 -13.01 -3.58
N LEU A 108 20.62 -14.24 -3.66
CA LEU A 108 21.61 -14.79 -2.74
C LEU A 108 23.00 -14.58 -3.33
N ALA A 109 23.60 -13.41 -3.06
CA ALA A 109 24.91 -13.02 -3.59
C ALA A 109 26.07 -14.01 -3.30
N HIS A 110 25.92 -14.90 -2.32
CA HIS A 110 26.90 -15.94 -2.00
C HIS A 110 26.72 -17.24 -2.81
N LYS A 111 25.70 -17.31 -3.68
CA LYS A 111 25.36 -18.47 -4.51
C LYS A 111 25.27 -18.07 -5.99
N LEU A 112 26.40 -17.68 -6.55
CA LEU A 112 26.55 -17.39 -7.97
C LEU A 112 26.87 -18.68 -8.73
N ASP A 113 26.39 -18.82 -9.96
CA ASP A 113 26.94 -19.82 -10.89
C ASP A 113 28.16 -19.28 -11.65
N GLU A 114 28.65 -20.09 -12.58
CA GLU A 114 29.76 -19.76 -13.48
C GLU A 114 29.50 -18.53 -14.36
N LYS A 115 28.24 -18.16 -14.58
CA LYS A 115 27.84 -16.98 -15.36
C LYS A 115 27.68 -15.72 -14.51
N GLY A 116 27.74 -15.87 -13.19
CA GLY A 116 27.49 -14.77 -12.25
C GLY A 116 26.02 -14.57 -11.90
N ASP A 117 25.13 -15.51 -12.25
CA ASP A 117 23.71 -15.40 -11.91
C ASP A 117 23.48 -15.89 -10.47
N ALA A 118 22.71 -15.11 -9.72
CA ALA A 118 22.43 -15.37 -8.31
C ALA A 118 21.17 -16.22 -8.13
N GLU A 119 21.25 -17.24 -7.26
CA GLU A 119 20.06 -17.97 -6.80
C GLU A 119 19.08 -17.02 -6.09
N VAL A 120 17.79 -17.12 -6.41
CA VAL A 120 16.75 -16.29 -5.81
C VAL A 120 16.07 -17.01 -4.64
N ARG A 121 16.00 -16.35 -3.48
CA ARG A 121 15.05 -16.69 -2.43
C ARG A 121 13.78 -15.89 -2.62
N ASN A 122 12.68 -16.58 -2.94
CA ASN A 122 11.38 -15.96 -3.15
C ASN A 122 10.38 -16.51 -2.12
N LYS A 123 9.95 -15.66 -1.18
CA LYS A 123 8.84 -15.93 -0.23
C LYS A 123 7.58 -15.12 -0.56
N TYR A 124 7.49 -14.59 -1.77
CA TYR A 124 6.46 -13.66 -2.19
C TYR A 124 5.02 -14.14 -1.96
N PRO A 125 4.63 -15.39 -2.29
CA PRO A 125 3.24 -15.79 -2.09
C PRO A 125 2.90 -15.89 -0.60
N ILE A 126 1.65 -15.56 -0.27
CA ILE A 126 1.14 -15.69 1.10
C ILE A 126 0.54 -17.10 1.25
N VAL A 127 1.27 -17.97 1.95
CA VAL A 127 0.93 -19.38 2.17
C VAL A 127 1.03 -19.79 3.64
N GLU A 128 1.45 -18.88 4.53
CA GLU A 128 1.52 -19.08 5.98
C GLU A 128 0.58 -18.11 6.74
N PRO A 129 -0.01 -18.52 7.89
CA PRO A 129 -0.90 -17.66 8.69
C PRO A 129 -0.28 -16.33 9.14
N GLU A 130 1.01 -16.32 9.47
CA GLU A 130 1.74 -15.11 9.90
C GLU A 130 1.83 -14.09 8.75
N GLN A 131 2.02 -14.55 7.51
CA GLN A 131 2.03 -13.67 6.33
C GLN A 131 0.66 -12.98 6.15
N ILE A 132 -0.45 -13.71 6.30
CA ILE A 132 -1.81 -13.16 6.23
C ILE A 132 -2.06 -12.13 7.35
N GLU A 133 -1.46 -12.32 8.52
CA GLU A 133 -1.63 -11.39 9.63
C GLU A 133 -1.07 -10.00 9.33
N HIS A 134 -0.02 -9.94 8.51
CA HIS A 134 0.68 -8.70 8.16
C HIS A 134 0.26 -8.12 6.80
N SER A 135 -0.47 -8.85 5.96
CA SER A 135 -0.75 -8.45 4.57
C SER A 135 -1.95 -7.53 4.33
N ALA A 136 -2.87 -7.42 5.30
CA ALA A 136 -4.10 -6.62 5.16
C ALA A 136 -4.22 -5.52 6.22
N PHE A 137 -4.90 -4.41 5.90
CA PHE A 137 -5.23 -3.38 6.88
C PHE A 137 -6.16 -3.91 7.98
N PRO A 138 -6.15 -3.28 9.18
CA PRO A 138 -7.12 -3.61 10.22
C PRO A 138 -8.56 -3.33 9.74
N PRO A 139 -9.57 -4.02 10.28
CA PRO A 139 -10.95 -3.94 9.79
C PRO A 139 -11.50 -2.52 9.81
N TYR A 140 -11.07 -1.69 10.76
CA TYR A 140 -11.50 -0.29 10.93
C TYR A 140 -10.76 0.72 10.04
N ALA A 141 -9.82 0.28 9.20
CA ALA A 141 -8.99 1.19 8.41
C ALA A 141 -9.81 2.03 7.42
N LEU A 142 -10.86 1.45 6.82
CA LEU A 142 -11.74 2.19 5.90
C LEU A 142 -12.36 3.42 6.59
N VAL A 143 -12.94 3.26 7.78
CA VAL A 143 -13.46 4.40 8.56
C VAL A 143 -12.36 5.41 8.90
N GLY A 144 -11.16 4.95 9.23
CA GLY A 144 -10.00 5.81 9.46
C GLY A 144 -9.64 6.67 8.24
N PHE A 145 -9.58 6.06 7.05
CA PHE A 145 -9.33 6.78 5.80
C PHE A 145 -10.47 7.73 5.45
N LEU A 146 -11.73 7.31 5.62
CA LEU A 146 -12.89 8.17 5.40
C LEU A 146 -12.85 9.41 6.30
N LEU A 147 -12.57 9.24 7.60
CA LEU A 147 -12.39 10.35 8.54
C LEU A 147 -11.26 11.28 8.11
N PHE A 148 -10.09 10.73 7.76
CA PHE A 148 -8.94 11.52 7.31
C PHE A 148 -9.27 12.33 6.05
N PHE A 149 -9.86 11.70 5.03
CA PHE A 149 -10.18 12.38 3.78
C PHE A 149 -11.36 13.35 3.88
N SER A 150 -12.29 13.14 4.81
CA SER A 150 -13.34 14.12 5.12
C SER A 150 -12.79 15.47 5.58
N LEU A 151 -11.60 15.52 6.19
CA LEU A 151 -10.94 16.78 6.53
C LEU A 151 -10.64 17.66 5.30
N PHE A 152 -10.58 17.05 4.10
CA PHE A 152 -10.36 17.73 2.84
C PHE A 152 -11.65 17.89 2.03
N PHE A 153 -12.50 16.85 2.00
CA PHE A 153 -13.75 16.87 1.24
C PHE A 153 -14.76 17.86 1.81
N VAL A 154 -14.84 18.02 3.14
CA VAL A 154 -15.80 18.95 3.76
C VAL A 154 -15.48 20.40 3.40
N PRO A 155 -14.25 20.91 3.60
CA PRO A 155 -13.91 22.26 3.12
C PRO A 155 -14.15 22.45 1.62
N LEU A 156 -13.77 21.47 0.79
CA LEU A 156 -13.97 21.55 -0.66
C LEU A 156 -15.46 21.62 -1.03
N GLN A 157 -16.30 20.83 -0.36
CA GLN A 157 -17.76 20.87 -0.52
C GLN A 157 -18.35 22.21 -0.10
N LEU A 158 -17.85 22.82 0.98
CA LEU A 158 -18.32 24.13 1.44
C LEU A 158 -17.93 25.25 0.45
N LEU A 159 -16.79 25.12 -0.23
CA LEU A 159 -16.36 26.03 -1.30
C LEU A 159 -17.16 25.84 -2.59
N LEU A 160 -17.63 24.62 -2.86
CA LEU A 160 -18.38 24.25 -4.06
C LEU A 160 -19.71 23.57 -3.69
N PRO A 161 -20.66 24.30 -3.08
CA PRO A 161 -21.85 23.72 -2.45
C PRO A 161 -22.75 22.94 -3.42
N GLY A 162 -22.73 23.26 -4.72
CA GLY A 162 -23.49 22.54 -5.75
C GLY A 162 -22.83 21.28 -6.27
N ALA A 163 -21.56 21.00 -5.95
CA ALA A 163 -20.85 19.82 -6.44
C ALA A 163 -21.08 18.59 -5.52
N PRO A 164 -21.12 17.36 -6.05
CA PRO A 164 -21.35 16.14 -5.25
C PRO A 164 -20.06 15.61 -4.62
N ILE A 165 -19.24 16.47 -4.01
CA ILE A 165 -17.88 16.14 -3.56
C ILE A 165 -17.89 15.11 -2.42
N LEU A 166 -18.81 15.23 -1.46
CA LEU A 166 -18.86 14.30 -0.33
C LEU A 166 -19.22 12.89 -0.77
N LEU A 167 -20.21 12.76 -1.66
CA LEU A 167 -20.61 11.46 -2.23
C LEU A 167 -19.48 10.89 -3.10
N ALA A 168 -19.02 11.67 -4.08
CA ALA A 168 -17.98 11.23 -5.00
C ALA A 168 -16.67 10.87 -4.27
N GLY A 169 -16.26 11.68 -3.30
CA GLY A 169 -15.07 11.45 -2.50
C GLY A 169 -15.18 10.23 -1.58
N THR A 170 -16.33 10.05 -0.93
CA THR A 170 -16.61 8.85 -0.12
C THR A 170 -16.53 7.59 -0.98
N LEU A 171 -17.18 7.60 -2.15
CA LEU A 171 -17.12 6.48 -3.11
C LEU A 171 -15.69 6.22 -3.58
N ALA A 172 -14.92 7.27 -3.89
CA ALA A 172 -13.54 7.15 -4.35
C ALA A 172 -12.63 6.53 -3.27
N VAL A 173 -12.81 6.89 -1.99
CA VAL A 173 -12.05 6.28 -0.88
C VAL A 173 -12.42 4.82 -0.69
N ILE A 174 -13.72 4.49 -0.68
CA ILE A 174 -14.19 3.09 -0.57
C ILE A 174 -13.64 2.25 -1.71
N PHE A 175 -13.73 2.77 -2.94
CA PHE A 175 -13.22 2.10 -4.14
C PHE A 175 -11.69 1.92 -4.08
N SER A 176 -10.94 2.98 -3.75
CA SER A 176 -9.48 2.93 -3.62
C SER A 176 -9.04 1.89 -2.59
N TYR A 177 -9.65 1.91 -1.40
CA TYR A 177 -9.35 0.98 -0.33
C TYR A 177 -9.65 -0.48 -0.74
N SER A 178 -10.83 -0.70 -1.33
CA SER A 178 -11.24 -2.03 -1.77
C SER A 178 -10.33 -2.57 -2.87
N LEU A 179 -9.99 -1.71 -3.84
CA LEU A 179 -9.11 -2.05 -4.95
C LEU A 179 -7.71 -2.38 -4.45
N TYR A 180 -7.17 -1.58 -3.52
CA TYR A 180 -5.88 -1.83 -2.87
C TYR A 180 -5.86 -3.23 -2.23
N GLU A 181 -6.79 -3.52 -1.32
CA GLU A 181 -6.81 -4.77 -0.57
C GLU A 181 -7.01 -6.00 -1.47
N ILE A 182 -7.96 -5.94 -2.40
CA ILE A 182 -8.26 -7.05 -3.31
C ILE A 182 -7.08 -7.29 -4.26
N LYS A 183 -6.53 -6.23 -4.87
CA LYS A 183 -5.39 -6.38 -5.79
C LYS A 183 -4.17 -6.89 -5.04
N HIS A 184 -3.89 -6.37 -3.84
CA HIS A 184 -2.79 -6.86 -3.01
C HIS A 184 -2.90 -8.35 -2.72
N ALA A 185 -4.09 -8.80 -2.31
CA ALA A 185 -4.35 -10.21 -2.04
C ALA A 185 -4.13 -11.08 -3.29
N VAL A 186 -4.68 -10.68 -4.44
CA VAL A 186 -4.53 -11.41 -5.70
C VAL A 186 -3.06 -11.46 -6.16
N GLU A 187 -2.31 -10.37 -5.99
CA GLU A 187 -0.90 -10.29 -6.35
C GLU A 187 -0.03 -11.26 -5.56
N HIS A 188 -0.43 -11.59 -4.33
CA HIS A 188 0.25 -12.54 -3.45
C HIS A 188 -0.23 -13.99 -3.58
N ASN A 189 -1.09 -14.31 -4.55
CA ASN A 189 -1.42 -15.70 -4.86
C ASN A 189 -0.17 -16.50 -5.28
N ASP A 190 -0.24 -17.82 -5.10
CA ASP A 190 0.85 -18.74 -5.46
C ASP A 190 1.27 -18.64 -6.93
N TYR A 191 2.58 -18.73 -7.16
CA TYR A 191 3.12 -18.62 -8.51
C TYR A 191 2.72 -19.81 -9.38
N GLU A 192 2.93 -21.04 -8.92
CA GLU A 192 2.79 -22.24 -9.74
C GLU A 192 1.32 -22.50 -10.12
N SER A 193 0.41 -22.41 -9.16
CA SER A 193 -1.00 -22.72 -9.33
C SER A 193 -1.82 -21.57 -9.93
N PHE A 194 -1.52 -20.32 -9.59
CA PHE A 194 -2.31 -19.17 -10.03
C PHE A 194 -1.63 -18.36 -11.14
N TRP A 195 -0.39 -17.89 -10.93
CA TRP A 195 0.21 -16.89 -11.82
C TRP A 195 0.87 -17.47 -13.08
N LYS A 196 1.62 -18.56 -12.97
CA LYS A 196 2.32 -19.23 -14.06
C LYS A 196 1.44 -19.46 -15.30
N PRO A 197 0.25 -20.11 -15.21
CA PRO A 197 -0.59 -20.33 -16.40
C PRO A 197 -1.13 -19.04 -17.04
N ARG A 198 -1.13 -17.91 -16.33
CA ARG A 198 -1.56 -16.59 -16.83
C ARG A 198 -0.40 -15.81 -17.44
N ILE A 199 0.75 -15.85 -16.78
CA ILE A 199 1.99 -15.18 -17.20
C ILE A 199 2.52 -15.78 -18.51
N GLU A 200 2.52 -17.11 -18.62
CA GLU A 200 2.96 -17.80 -19.83
C GLU A 200 2.11 -17.46 -21.06
N LYS A 201 0.86 -17.02 -20.85
CA LYS A 201 -0.08 -16.66 -21.91
C LYS A 201 -0.11 -15.16 -22.22
N SER A 202 0.41 -14.30 -21.34
CA SER A 202 0.21 -12.86 -21.49
C SER A 202 1.30 -12.01 -20.82
N ARG A 203 1.87 -11.10 -21.61
CA ARG A 203 2.77 -10.06 -21.12
C ARG A 203 2.08 -9.12 -20.13
N PHE A 204 0.76 -8.96 -20.21
CA PHE A 204 -0.01 -8.16 -19.26
C PHE A 204 0.02 -8.78 -17.86
N PHE A 205 -0.27 -10.09 -17.73
CA PHE A 205 -0.20 -10.75 -16.42
C PHE A 205 1.22 -10.86 -15.89
N ARG A 206 2.21 -11.02 -16.79
CA ARG A 206 3.63 -10.92 -16.42
C ARG A 206 3.96 -9.55 -15.84
N ALA A 207 3.47 -8.48 -16.45
CA ALA A 207 3.68 -7.12 -15.97
C ALA A 207 2.97 -6.88 -14.64
N TRP A 208 1.72 -7.33 -14.50
CA TRP A 208 0.95 -7.23 -13.25
C TRP A 208 1.67 -7.92 -12.10
N TYR A 209 1.93 -9.23 -12.22
CA TYR A 209 2.61 -9.99 -11.17
C TYR A 209 4.01 -9.45 -10.89
N GLY A 210 4.78 -9.17 -11.95
CA GLY A 210 6.12 -8.64 -11.85
C GLY A 210 6.19 -7.28 -11.15
N PHE A 211 5.16 -6.45 -11.29
CA PHE A 211 5.14 -5.12 -10.68
C PHE A 211 5.24 -5.21 -9.16
N HIS A 212 4.30 -5.90 -8.49
CA HIS A 212 4.34 -6.00 -7.03
C HIS A 212 5.40 -6.99 -6.53
N LEU A 213 5.72 -8.04 -7.28
CA LEU A 213 6.89 -8.90 -6.98
C LEU A 213 8.18 -8.07 -6.86
N MET A 214 8.41 -7.17 -7.82
CA MET A 214 9.60 -6.33 -7.82
C MET A 214 9.57 -5.26 -6.73
N HIS A 215 8.39 -4.85 -6.25
CA HIS A 215 8.29 -4.01 -5.06
C HIS A 215 8.84 -4.73 -3.81
N HIS A 216 8.53 -6.02 -3.65
CA HIS A 216 9.06 -6.86 -2.57
C HIS A 216 10.55 -7.18 -2.70
N SER A 217 11.07 -7.18 -3.92
CA SER A 217 12.51 -7.29 -4.18
C SER A 217 13.25 -5.97 -3.93
N ARG A 218 12.64 -4.87 -4.34
CA ARG A 218 13.21 -3.52 -4.37
C ARG A 218 12.14 -2.51 -3.92
N ILE A 219 12.09 -2.28 -2.62
CA ILE A 219 11.12 -1.38 -1.97
C ILE A 219 11.07 0.03 -2.57
N GLY A 220 12.13 0.49 -3.24
CA GLY A 220 12.20 1.82 -3.88
C GLY A 220 11.43 1.97 -5.20
N VAL A 221 10.78 0.93 -5.73
CA VAL A 221 10.02 0.96 -6.99
C VAL A 221 8.61 0.42 -6.81
N ASN A 222 7.75 0.60 -7.82
CA ASN A 222 6.43 -0.02 -7.92
C ASN A 222 5.54 0.22 -6.70
N GLN A 223 5.31 1.48 -6.34
CA GLN A 223 4.61 1.84 -5.10
C GLN A 223 3.09 1.65 -5.21
N ALA A 224 2.52 1.72 -6.41
CA ALA A 224 1.07 1.55 -6.59
C ALA A 224 0.62 0.10 -6.40
N ILE A 225 -0.24 -0.12 -5.42
CA ILE A 225 -1.01 -1.36 -5.29
C ILE A 225 -2.36 -1.15 -5.97
N GLY A 226 -3.24 -0.33 -5.41
CA GLY A 226 -4.53 0.02 -6.02
C GLY A 226 -4.38 0.97 -7.19
N GLY A 227 -3.49 1.96 -7.07
CA GLY A 227 -3.21 2.95 -8.11
C GLY A 227 -4.45 3.69 -8.59
N VAL A 228 -4.38 4.22 -9.81
CA VAL A 228 -5.52 4.88 -10.45
C VAL A 228 -6.20 3.85 -11.34
N PHE A 229 -7.33 3.31 -10.89
CA PHE A 229 -8.02 2.18 -11.54
C PHE A 229 -7.11 0.97 -11.82
N ALA A 230 -6.29 0.55 -10.84
CA ALA A 230 -5.30 -0.53 -10.97
C ALA A 230 -4.12 -0.22 -11.89
N LEU A 231 -4.01 1.03 -12.39
CA LEU A 231 -2.89 1.48 -13.19
C LEU A 231 -1.88 2.24 -12.32
N PRO A 232 -0.57 1.98 -12.49
CA PRO A 232 0.48 2.61 -11.71
C PRO A 232 0.89 3.97 -12.29
N ILE A 233 -0.10 4.85 -12.51
CA ILE A 233 0.09 6.15 -13.20
C ILE A 233 1.22 6.96 -12.57
N TRP A 234 1.30 6.99 -11.24
CA TRP A 234 2.30 7.78 -10.53
C TRP A 234 3.70 7.15 -10.57
N ASP A 235 3.80 5.82 -10.61
CA ASP A 235 5.08 5.17 -10.87
C ASP A 235 5.60 5.43 -12.29
N TRP A 236 4.71 5.49 -13.29
CA TRP A 236 5.09 5.91 -14.64
C TRP A 236 5.52 7.37 -14.69
N ALA A 237 4.74 8.26 -14.07
CA ALA A 237 5.02 9.69 -14.04
C ALA A 237 6.39 9.97 -13.39
N PHE A 238 6.67 9.33 -12.26
CA PHE A 238 7.90 9.54 -11.50
C PHE A 238 9.06 8.58 -11.86
N GLY A 239 8.87 7.71 -12.86
CA GLY A 239 9.92 6.81 -13.33
C GLY A 239 10.34 5.75 -12.29
N THR A 240 9.40 5.30 -11.47
CA THR A 240 9.60 4.24 -10.47
C THR A 240 8.92 2.93 -10.83
N CYS A 241 8.34 2.82 -12.03
CA CYS A 241 7.85 1.55 -12.57
C CYS A 241 9.04 0.70 -13.06
N PHE A 242 9.19 -0.52 -12.55
CA PHE A 242 10.29 -1.42 -12.86
C PHE A 242 9.82 -2.87 -12.97
N ILE A 243 9.93 -3.43 -14.18
CA ILE A 243 9.64 -4.84 -14.44
C ILE A 243 10.82 -5.37 -15.29
N PRO A 244 11.76 -6.12 -14.70
CA PRO A 244 12.92 -6.63 -15.42
C PRO A 244 12.51 -7.74 -16.40
N GLU A 245 13.37 -8.00 -17.38
CA GLU A 245 13.23 -9.11 -18.33
C GLU A 245 13.32 -10.48 -17.64
N GLU A 246 14.13 -10.57 -16.59
CA GLU A 246 14.27 -11.74 -15.73
C GLU A 246 13.53 -11.49 -14.41
N LEU A 247 12.40 -12.15 -14.19
CA LEU A 247 11.73 -12.08 -12.89
C LEU A 247 12.43 -13.00 -11.89
N PRO A 248 12.59 -12.56 -10.63
CA PRO A 248 13.11 -13.38 -9.55
C PRO A 248 12.06 -14.38 -9.06
N LEU A 249 11.68 -15.33 -9.92
CA LEU A 249 10.69 -16.38 -9.64
C LEU A 249 11.25 -17.46 -8.69
N PRO A 250 10.39 -18.27 -8.04
CA PRO A 250 10.85 -19.40 -7.24
C PRO A 250 11.78 -20.34 -8.02
N GLY A 251 12.97 -20.62 -7.49
CA GLY A 251 13.97 -21.48 -8.13
C GLY A 251 14.73 -20.85 -9.31
N ALA A 252 14.44 -19.60 -9.67
CA ALA A 252 15.16 -18.89 -10.71
C ALA A 252 16.58 -18.48 -10.27
N ARG A 253 17.42 -18.27 -11.27
CA ARG A 253 18.67 -17.52 -11.15
C ARG A 253 18.54 -16.27 -12.00
N VAL A 254 19.00 -15.14 -11.49
CA VAL A 254 18.92 -13.84 -12.17
C VAL A 254 20.25 -13.13 -12.11
N SER A 255 20.56 -12.37 -13.17
CA SER A 255 21.73 -11.50 -13.17
C SER A 255 21.51 -10.33 -12.20
N PRO A 256 22.43 -10.05 -11.24
CA PRO A 256 22.29 -8.90 -10.35
C PRO A 256 22.14 -7.56 -11.08
N GLU A 257 22.74 -7.43 -12.27
CA GLU A 257 22.67 -6.23 -13.10
C GLU A 257 21.26 -6.01 -13.67
N SER A 258 20.54 -7.09 -14.00
CA SER A 258 19.16 -7.03 -14.50
C SER A 258 18.16 -6.58 -13.42
N GLN A 259 18.58 -6.57 -12.15
CA GLN A 259 17.75 -6.27 -10.98
C GLN A 259 18.03 -4.88 -10.38
N VAL A 260 18.74 -4.01 -11.11
CA VAL A 260 19.02 -2.63 -10.68
C VAL A 260 17.81 -1.73 -11.01
N PRO A 261 17.14 -1.13 -10.00
CA PRO A 261 15.98 -0.29 -10.24
C PRO A 261 16.35 1.03 -10.92
N PRO A 262 15.43 1.63 -11.69
CA PRO A 262 15.61 2.96 -12.25
C PRO A 262 15.73 4.02 -11.16
N LYS A 263 16.41 5.13 -11.47
CA LYS A 263 16.45 6.31 -10.60
C LYS A 263 15.14 7.10 -10.73
N PRO A 264 14.47 7.44 -9.62
CA PRO A 264 13.27 8.26 -9.65
C PRO A 264 13.51 9.63 -10.30
N ARG A 265 12.50 10.16 -10.97
CA ARG A 265 12.51 11.52 -11.54
C ARG A 265 12.25 12.57 -10.46
N TRP A 266 12.56 13.82 -10.76
CA TRP A 266 12.10 14.94 -9.94
C TRP A 266 10.56 15.00 -9.96
N PRO A 267 9.87 15.28 -8.83
CA PRO A 267 10.40 15.68 -7.53
C PRO A 267 10.77 14.53 -6.57
N ILE A 268 10.43 13.27 -6.90
CA ILE A 268 10.62 12.11 -6.02
C ILE A 268 12.09 11.90 -5.63
N SER A 269 13.02 12.04 -6.58
CA SER A 269 14.46 11.93 -6.26
C SER A 269 14.97 12.98 -5.26
N ALA A 270 14.34 14.16 -5.20
CA ALA A 270 14.70 15.18 -4.21
C ALA A 270 14.12 14.82 -2.83
N LEU A 271 12.88 14.36 -2.79
CA LEU A 271 12.23 13.91 -1.55
C LEU A 271 12.95 12.70 -0.94
N ASP A 272 13.37 11.74 -1.77
CA ASP A 272 14.12 10.56 -1.32
C ASP A 272 15.41 10.96 -0.58
N LYS A 273 16.15 11.94 -1.10
CA LYS A 273 17.37 12.46 -0.44
C LYS A 273 17.06 13.11 0.91
N VAL A 274 15.96 13.85 1.00
CA VAL A 274 15.52 14.47 2.26
C VAL A 274 15.18 13.38 3.28
N VAL A 275 14.38 12.41 2.87
CA VAL A 275 13.98 11.29 3.72
C VAL A 275 15.20 10.51 4.19
N GLU A 276 16.10 10.10 3.29
CA GLU A 276 17.33 9.39 3.63
C GLU A 276 18.19 10.15 4.66
N SER A 277 18.37 11.46 4.47
CA SER A 277 19.08 12.31 5.44
C SER A 277 18.41 12.29 6.81
N LEU A 278 17.08 12.31 6.87
CA LEU A 278 16.34 12.28 8.14
C LEU A 278 16.44 10.92 8.82
N GLU A 279 16.35 9.83 8.07
CA GLU A 279 16.51 8.48 8.60
C GLU A 279 17.91 8.25 9.18
N ASN A 280 18.94 8.72 8.48
CA ASN A 280 20.32 8.64 8.94
C ASN A 280 20.52 9.41 10.25
N ARG A 281 19.91 10.60 10.39
CA ARG A 281 19.92 11.35 11.66
C ARG A 281 19.25 10.58 12.80
N ILE A 282 18.11 9.92 12.53
CA ILE A 282 17.40 9.12 13.54
C ILE A 282 18.23 7.90 13.95
N LYS A 283 18.83 7.19 12.97
CA LYS A 283 19.71 6.03 13.22
C LYS A 283 20.90 6.43 14.09
N GLU A 284 21.55 7.54 13.77
CA GLU A 284 22.71 8.04 14.53
C GLU A 284 22.33 8.42 15.96
N LYS A 285 21.21 9.15 16.15
CA LYS A 285 20.70 9.46 17.51
C LYS A 285 20.42 8.19 18.33
N ARG A 286 19.84 7.15 17.72
CA ARG A 286 19.59 5.87 18.40
C ARG A 286 20.88 5.13 18.76
N LYS A 287 21.86 5.13 17.86
CA LYS A 287 23.18 4.55 18.11
C LYS A 287 23.88 5.24 19.29
N GLN A 288 23.88 6.57 19.32
CA GLN A 288 24.44 7.34 20.43
C GLN A 288 23.71 7.08 21.76
N ALA A 289 22.39 7.00 21.75
CA ALA A 289 21.61 6.67 22.94
C ALA A 289 21.93 5.26 23.48
N ALA A 290 22.08 4.28 22.59
CA ALA A 290 22.46 2.91 22.97
C ALA A 290 23.88 2.84 23.55
N LEU A 291 24.83 3.57 22.98
CA LEU A 291 26.21 3.66 23.50
C LEU A 291 26.24 4.30 24.89
N ARG A 292 25.48 5.39 25.11
CA ARG A 292 25.36 6.03 26.43
C ARG A 292 24.78 5.09 27.48
N LYS A 293 23.71 4.36 27.14
CA LYS A 293 23.11 3.36 28.03
C LYS A 293 24.09 2.23 28.37
N ARG A 294 24.88 1.77 27.41
CA ARG A 294 25.90 0.75 27.65
C ARG A 294 27.02 1.25 28.57
N ALA A 295 27.44 2.51 28.39
CA ALA A 295 28.45 3.13 29.25
C ALA A 295 27.97 3.29 30.70
N SER A 296 26.71 3.69 30.92
CA SER A 296 26.15 3.81 32.27
C SER A 296 26.06 2.44 32.97
N THR A 297 25.60 1.40 32.27
CA THR A 297 25.52 0.03 32.84
C THR A 297 26.90 -0.54 33.17
N LEU A 298 27.95 -0.19 32.41
CA LEU A 298 29.31 -0.62 32.72
C LEU A 298 29.89 0.11 33.94
N SER A 299 29.56 1.40 34.12
CA SER A 299 29.94 2.17 35.32
C SER A 299 29.27 1.60 36.57
N GLU A 300 27.97 1.30 36.51
CA GLU A 300 27.21 0.72 37.63
C GLU A 300 27.67 -0.70 38.02
N ALA A 301 28.36 -1.42 37.13
CA ALA A 301 28.87 -2.76 37.39
C ALA A 301 30.29 -2.77 37.99
N GLN A 302 30.95 -1.60 38.07
CA GLN A 302 32.29 -1.43 38.63
C GLN A 302 32.29 -0.85 40.06
N ASP A 303 31.13 -0.37 40.52
CA ASP A 303 30.86 0.10 41.88
C ASP A 303 30.23 -1.02 42.73
#